data_AF-A0A419PZV8-F1
#
_entry.id   AF-A0A419PZV8-F1
#
_cell.length_a   1.000
_cell.length_b   1.000
_cell.length_c   1.000
_cell.angle_alpha   90.00
_cell.angle_beta   90.00
_cell.angle_gamma   90.00
#
_symmetry.space_group_name_H-M   'P 1'
#
loop_
_entity.id
_entity.type
_entity.pdbx_description
1 polymer ?
#
loop_
_entity_poly.entity_id
_entity_poly.type
_entity_poly.pdbx_seq_one_letter_code
_entity_poly.pdbx_strand_id
1 'polypeptide(L)'
;MMLKAQQMKEINRPKHEVRLLYEPVRNYKPVANHISNIEYEARKRAEGKNLRREKDDVMQDLFKAFERHQYYTIRDLILLTKQPVTYLTEILKEIAIFNPRAPHKNMWELKPEYRHYAPSESSKVLEEKS
;
A
#
# COMPACT_ATOMS: atom_id res chain seq x y z
N MET A 1 -40.57 38.75 52.57
CA MET A 1 -40.67 37.32 52.17
C MET A 1 -40.31 37.03 50.71
N MET A 2 -40.06 38.03 49.84
CA MET A 2 -39.73 37.80 48.42
C MET A 2 -38.38 37.09 48.19
N LEU A 3 -37.36 37.38 49.01
CA LEU A 3 -36.00 36.84 48.84
C LEU A 3 -35.95 35.30 48.94
N LYS A 4 -36.64 34.72 49.93
CA LYS A 4 -36.71 33.27 50.13
C LYS A 4 -37.47 32.55 49.01
N ALA A 5 -38.48 33.20 48.43
CA ALA A 5 -39.23 32.66 47.29
C ALA A 5 -38.38 32.60 46.02
N GLN A 6 -37.53 33.60 45.78
CA GLN A 6 -36.60 33.62 44.65
C GLN A 6 -35.54 32.52 44.78
N GLN A 7 -34.94 32.38 45.96
CA GLN A 7 -33.92 31.36 46.25
C GLN A 7 -34.46 29.93 46.03
N MET A 8 -35.68 29.65 46.51
CA MET A 8 -36.33 28.35 46.29
C MET A 8 -36.62 28.08 44.81
N LYS A 9 -37.00 29.12 44.04
CA LYS A 9 -37.25 29.00 42.60
C LYS A 9 -35.96 28.70 41.83
N GLU A 10 -34.83 29.28 42.24
CA GLU A 10 -33.53 29.01 41.64
C GLU A 10 -32.97 27.62 41.98
N ILE A 11 -33.19 27.15 43.22
CA ILE A 11 -32.76 25.82 43.67
C ILE A 11 -33.61 24.72 43.02
N ASN A 12 -34.92 24.94 42.87
CA ASN A 12 -35.85 23.95 42.33
C ASN A 12 -35.97 23.99 40.79
N ARG A 13 -35.12 24.75 40.09
CA ARG A 13 -35.14 24.75 38.62
C ARG A 13 -34.56 23.42 38.10
N PRO A 14 -35.23 22.75 37.14
CA PRO A 14 -34.72 21.51 36.58
C PRO A 14 -33.45 21.78 35.76
N LYS A 15 -32.47 20.89 35.86
CA LYS A 15 -31.21 20.97 35.08
C LYS A 15 -31.43 20.77 33.58
N HIS A 16 -32.51 20.07 33.21
CA HIS A 16 -32.92 19.85 31.83
C HIS A 16 -34.34 20.40 31.64
N GLU A 17 -34.49 21.35 30.73
CA GLU A 17 -35.76 21.93 30.35
C GLU A 17 -36.13 21.42 28.95
N VAL A 18 -37.33 20.86 28.80
CA VAL A 18 -37.84 20.45 27.50
C VAL A 18 -38.44 21.69 26.83
N ARG A 19 -37.84 22.12 25.71
CA ARG A 19 -38.35 23.24 24.91
C ARG A 19 -38.90 22.72 23.59
N LEU A 20 -40.08 23.21 23.21
CA LEU A 20 -40.65 22.96 21.90
C LEU A 20 -39.88 23.78 20.87
N LEU A 21 -39.40 23.11 19.83
CA LEU A 21 -38.74 23.76 18.70
C LEU A 21 -39.78 24.00 17.62
N TYR A 22 -39.85 25.25 17.13
CA TYR A 22 -40.76 25.63 16.06
C TYR A 22 -40.37 25.01 14.71
N GLU A 23 -39.07 24.77 14.52
CA GLU A 23 -38.50 24.15 13.33
C GLU A 23 -37.69 22.89 13.67
N PRO A 24 -37.64 21.90 12.76
CA PRO A 24 -36.79 20.73 12.94
C PRO A 24 -35.31 21.12 12.92
N VAL A 25 -34.58 20.77 13.98
CA VAL A 25 -33.13 21.00 14.07
C VAL A 25 -32.42 20.10 13.06
N ARG A 26 -31.79 20.72 12.06
CA ARG A 26 -30.99 20.04 11.04
C ARG A 26 -29.66 19.59 11.62
N ASN A 27 -29.66 18.43 12.26
CA ASN A 27 -28.43 17.78 12.73
C ASN A 27 -27.81 16.99 11.59
N TYR A 28 -26.86 17.58 10.85
CA TYR A 28 -26.00 16.80 9.96
C TYR A 28 -24.89 16.16 10.79
N LYS A 29 -25.06 14.87 11.12
CA LYS A 29 -23.96 14.10 11.72
C LYS A 29 -23.02 13.69 10.59
N PRO A 30 -21.71 13.91 10.70
CA PRO A 30 -20.77 13.34 9.74
C PRO A 30 -20.93 11.82 9.78
N VAL A 31 -21.40 11.25 8.68
CA VAL A 31 -21.47 9.81 8.53
C VAL A 31 -20.04 9.35 8.29
N ALA A 32 -19.40 8.83 9.33
CA ALA A 32 -18.10 8.23 9.20
C ALA A 32 -18.22 7.07 8.20
N ASN A 33 -17.53 7.19 7.06
CA ASN A 33 -17.44 6.09 6.11
C ASN A 33 -16.79 4.91 6.83
N HIS A 34 -17.44 3.75 6.77
CA HIS A 34 -16.92 2.53 7.40
C HIS A 34 -15.52 2.22 6.85
N ILE A 35 -14.63 1.70 7.71
CA ILE A 35 -13.24 1.38 7.36
C ILE A 35 -13.17 0.51 6.10
N SER A 36 -14.07 -0.49 5.98
CA SER A 36 -14.14 -1.34 4.79
C SER A 36 -14.51 -0.60 3.50
N ASN A 37 -15.29 0.49 3.57
CA ASN A 37 -15.58 1.29 2.38
C ASN A 37 -14.33 2.07 1.94
N ILE A 38 -13.59 2.62 2.90
CA ILE A 38 -12.33 3.34 2.65
C ILE A 38 -11.29 2.37 2.05
N GLU A 39 -11.15 1.17 2.62
CA GLU A 39 -10.26 0.13 2.10
C GLU A 39 -10.66 -0.36 0.71
N TYR A 40 -11.97 -0.54 0.46
CA TYR A 40 -12.48 -0.94 -0.85
C TYR A 40 -12.16 0.10 -1.92
N GLU A 41 -12.41 1.38 -1.63
CA GLU A 41 -12.08 2.49 -2.53
C GLU A 41 -10.57 2.62 -2.76
N ALA A 42 -9.76 2.46 -1.71
CA ALA A 42 -8.30 2.47 -1.80
C ALA A 42 -7.78 1.31 -2.65
N ARG A 43 -8.28 0.09 -2.43
CA ARG A 43 -7.92 -1.09 -3.22
C ARG A 43 -8.30 -0.91 -4.69
N LYS A 44 -9.51 -0.43 -4.97
CA LYS A 44 -9.98 -0.18 -6.35
C LYS A 44 -9.12 0.87 -7.07
N ARG A 45 -8.63 1.89 -6.35
CA ARG A 45 -7.72 2.91 -6.89
C ARG A 45 -6.30 2.37 -7.10
N ALA A 46 -5.82 1.52 -6.19
CA ALA A 46 -4.47 0.94 -6.22
C ALA A 46 -4.32 -0.20 -7.24
N GLU A 47 -5.36 -1.04 -7.40
CA GLU A 47 -5.47 -2.09 -8.41
C GLU A 47 -5.75 -1.54 -9.82
N GLY A 48 -5.62 -0.21 -10.01
CA GLY A 48 -5.81 0.49 -11.28
C GLY A 48 -5.33 -0.38 -12.43
N LYS A 49 -6.28 -0.77 -13.29
CA LYS A 49 -6.14 -1.81 -14.32
C LYS A 49 -4.68 -2.01 -14.69
N ASN A 50 -4.05 -3.06 -14.15
CA ASN A 50 -2.66 -3.41 -14.45
C ASN A 50 -2.59 -3.67 -15.96
N LEU A 51 -2.40 -2.62 -16.74
CA LEU A 51 -2.29 -2.68 -18.17
C LEU A 51 -0.98 -3.40 -18.44
N ARG A 52 -1.05 -4.41 -19.31
CA ARG A 52 0.15 -5.08 -19.79
C ARG A 52 1.05 -4.00 -20.39
N ARG A 53 2.21 -3.80 -19.77
CA ARG A 53 3.25 -2.93 -20.32
C ARG A 53 4.00 -3.68 -21.44
N GLU A 54 4.77 -2.94 -22.22
CA GLU A 54 5.65 -3.52 -23.22
C GLU A 54 6.64 -4.51 -22.57
N LYS A 55 6.99 -5.56 -23.31
CA LYS A 55 7.85 -6.64 -22.81
C LYS A 55 9.22 -6.11 -22.37
N ASP A 56 9.79 -5.21 -23.16
CA ASP A 56 11.13 -4.66 -22.95
C ASP A 56 11.20 -3.80 -21.67
N ASP A 57 10.17 -2.99 -21.42
CA ASP A 57 10.07 -2.19 -20.19
C ASP A 57 9.99 -3.08 -18.94
N VAL A 58 9.18 -4.14 -18.99
CA VAL A 58 9.04 -5.09 -17.88
C VAL A 58 10.36 -5.85 -17.65
N MET A 59 11.08 -6.19 -18.73
CA MET A 59 12.37 -6.85 -18.65
C MET A 59 13.43 -5.95 -17.99
N GLN A 60 13.48 -4.65 -18.32
CA GLN A 60 14.36 -3.69 -17.66
C GLN A 60 14.04 -3.55 -16.15
N ASP A 61 12.75 -3.45 -15.79
CA ASP A 61 12.32 -3.41 -14.40
C ASP A 61 12.72 -4.67 -13.63
N LEU A 62 12.61 -5.84 -14.26
CA LEU A 62 13.04 -7.12 -13.68
C LEU A 62 14.56 -7.14 -13.45
N PHE A 63 15.37 -6.74 -14.43
CA PHE A 63 16.83 -6.70 -14.25
C PHE A 63 17.24 -5.77 -13.11
N LYS A 64 16.62 -4.58 -13.02
CA LYS A 64 16.84 -3.64 -11.91
C LYS A 64 16.43 -4.20 -10.55
N ALA A 65 15.37 -5.01 -10.49
CA ALA A 65 15.01 -5.73 -9.28
C ALA A 65 16.10 -6.74 -8.91
N PHE A 66 16.51 -7.59 -9.86
CA PHE A 66 17.53 -8.64 -9.64
C PHE A 66 18.93 -8.09 -9.30
N GLU A 67 19.23 -6.85 -9.66
CA GLU A 67 20.44 -6.14 -9.20
C GLU A 67 20.45 -5.92 -7.68
N ARG A 68 19.28 -5.66 -7.08
CA ARG A 68 19.14 -5.44 -5.63
C ARG A 68 19.13 -6.75 -4.85
N HIS A 69 18.49 -7.78 -5.39
CA HIS A 69 18.44 -9.09 -4.76
C HIS A 69 18.48 -10.20 -5.80
N GLN A 70 19.37 -11.18 -5.60
CA GLN A 70 19.56 -12.27 -6.55
C GLN A 70 18.34 -13.19 -6.71
N TYR A 71 17.52 -13.33 -5.66
CA TYR A 71 16.40 -14.27 -5.61
C TYR A 71 15.11 -13.53 -5.32
N TYR A 72 14.06 -13.78 -6.09
CA TYR A 72 12.74 -13.19 -5.83
C TYR A 72 11.64 -14.23 -5.84
N THR A 73 10.62 -14.03 -5.00
CA THR A 73 9.37 -14.77 -5.13
C THR A 73 8.50 -14.15 -6.23
N ILE A 74 7.64 -14.95 -6.86
CA ILE A 74 6.71 -14.43 -7.88
C ILE A 74 5.80 -13.33 -7.33
N ARG A 75 5.44 -13.40 -6.04
CA ARG A 75 4.58 -12.40 -5.37
C ARG A 75 5.25 -11.04 -5.31
N ASP A 76 6.54 -11.01 -4.97
CA ASP A 76 7.30 -9.76 -4.87
C ASP A 76 7.49 -9.12 -6.25
N LEU A 77 7.74 -9.93 -7.28
CA LEU A 77 7.87 -9.43 -8.65
C LEU A 77 6.55 -8.85 -9.17
N ILE A 78 5.40 -9.42 -8.79
CA ILE A 78 4.08 -8.87 -9.11
C ILE A 78 3.89 -7.51 -8.42
N LEU A 79 4.27 -7.41 -7.14
CA LEU A 79 4.15 -6.17 -6.39
C LEU A 79 5.03 -5.05 -6.98
N LEU A 80 6.25 -5.38 -7.38
CA LEU A 80 7.22 -4.45 -7.96
C LEU A 80 6.83 -3.99 -9.37
N THR A 81 6.48 -4.92 -10.25
CA THR A 81 6.20 -4.62 -11.67
C THR A 81 4.75 -4.25 -11.94
N LYS A 82 3.83 -4.56 -11.01
CA LYS A 82 2.38 -4.44 -11.15
C LYS A 82 1.85 -5.10 -12.44
N GLN A 83 2.45 -6.23 -12.83
CA GLN A 83 2.04 -7.01 -14.00
C GLN A 83 1.29 -8.27 -13.59
N PRO A 84 0.37 -8.79 -14.42
CA PRO A 84 -0.34 -10.03 -14.15
C PRO A 84 0.62 -11.23 -14.12
N VAL A 85 0.33 -12.20 -13.25
CA VAL A 85 1.17 -13.39 -12.99
C VAL A 85 1.49 -14.13 -14.29
N THR A 86 0.48 -14.34 -15.15
CA THR A 86 0.65 -15.12 -16.39
C THR A 86 1.69 -14.50 -17.31
N TYR A 87 1.60 -13.19 -17.53
CA TYR A 87 2.53 -12.45 -18.38
C TYR A 87 3.95 -12.44 -17.79
N LEU A 88 4.05 -12.23 -16.47
CA LEU A 88 5.34 -12.25 -15.79
C LEU A 88 6.01 -13.63 -15.88
N THR A 89 5.24 -14.72 -15.74
CA THR A 89 5.77 -16.08 -15.87
C THR A 89 6.20 -16.44 -17.28
N GLU A 90 5.61 -15.84 -18.31
CA GLU A 90 6.07 -16.01 -19.70
C GLU A 90 7.46 -15.38 -19.88
N ILE A 91 7.63 -14.13 -19.44
CA ILE A 91 8.92 -13.42 -19.53
C ILE A 91 9.99 -14.12 -18.68
N LEU A 92 9.66 -14.50 -17.44
CA LEU A 92 10.60 -15.17 -16.54
C LEU A 92 11.08 -16.53 -17.07
N LYS A 93 10.28 -17.27 -17.83
CA LYS A 93 10.74 -18.51 -18.47
C LYS A 93 11.83 -18.27 -19.52
N GLU A 94 11.85 -17.11 -20.15
CA GLU A 94 12.87 -16.76 -21.14
C GLU A 94 14.20 -16.36 -20.46
N ILE A 95 14.13 -15.54 -19.40
CA ILE A 95 15.31 -14.87 -18.81
C ILE A 95 15.80 -15.44 -17.47
N ALA A 96 14.95 -16.16 -16.75
CA ALA A 96 15.19 -16.61 -15.39
C ALA A 96 15.04 -18.13 -15.23
N ILE A 97 15.52 -18.65 -14.11
CA ILE A 97 15.49 -20.05 -13.70
C ILE A 97 14.62 -20.14 -12.44
N PHE A 98 13.71 -21.12 -12.42
CA PHE A 98 12.90 -21.41 -11.25
C PHE A 98 13.61 -22.43 -10.36
N ASN A 99 13.79 -22.12 -9.06
CA ASN A 99 14.40 -23.03 -8.10
C ASN A 99 13.33 -23.78 -7.27
N PRO A 100 13.12 -25.10 -7.49
CA PRO A 100 12.15 -25.88 -6.72
C PRO A 100 12.68 -26.39 -5.36
N ARG A 101 13.99 -26.24 -5.07
CA ARG A 101 14.63 -26.82 -3.88
C ARG A 101 14.97 -25.75 -2.84
N ALA A 102 15.02 -26.16 -1.57
CA ALA A 102 15.58 -25.31 -0.50
C ALA A 102 17.07 -25.05 -0.77
N PRO A 103 17.65 -23.90 -0.37
CA PRO A 103 17.11 -22.86 0.54
C PRO A 103 16.19 -21.81 -0.13
N HIS A 104 16.25 -21.65 -1.45
CA HIS A 104 15.48 -20.65 -2.21
C HIS A 104 14.28 -21.29 -2.92
N LYS A 105 13.50 -22.07 -2.18
CA LYS A 105 12.36 -22.82 -2.74
C LYS A 105 11.31 -21.86 -3.30
N ASN A 106 10.87 -22.14 -4.52
CA ASN A 106 9.88 -21.35 -5.26
C ASN A 106 10.34 -19.92 -5.60
N MET A 107 11.65 -19.68 -5.63
CA MET A 107 12.22 -18.41 -6.06
C MET A 107 12.69 -18.46 -7.50
N TRP A 108 12.70 -17.31 -8.15
CA TRP A 108 13.30 -17.07 -9.45
C TRP A 108 14.67 -16.45 -9.28
N GLU A 109 15.63 -16.90 -10.08
CA GLU A 109 16.95 -16.29 -10.23
C GLU A 109 17.22 -16.02 -11.70
N LEU A 110 17.98 -14.97 -11.99
CA LEU A 110 18.33 -14.65 -13.38
C LEU A 110 19.28 -15.72 -13.95
N LYS A 111 19.13 -16.07 -15.24
CA LYS A 111 20.12 -16.96 -15.89
C LYS A 111 21.51 -16.32 -15.81
N PRO A 112 22.58 -17.14 -15.69
CA PRO A 112 23.95 -16.64 -15.60
C PRO A 112 24.36 -15.82 -16.84
N GLU A 113 23.77 -16.09 -18.00
CA GLU A 113 24.00 -15.34 -19.24
C GLU A 113 23.58 -13.87 -19.14
N TYR A 114 22.49 -13.58 -18.41
CA TYR A 114 21.99 -12.22 -18.20
C TYR A 114 22.52 -11.59 -16.92
N ARG A 115 23.35 -12.33 -16.17
CA ARG A 115 24.02 -11.86 -14.97
C ARG A 115 25.22 -11.02 -15.37
N HIS A 116 24.97 -9.96 -16.14
CA HIS A 116 25.96 -8.91 -16.38
C HIS A 116 26.08 -8.09 -15.09
N TYR A 117 26.79 -8.65 -14.11
CA TYR A 117 27.51 -7.81 -13.19
C TYR A 117 28.55 -7.07 -14.03
N ALA A 118 28.17 -5.91 -14.56
CA ALA A 118 29.16 -4.88 -14.72
C ALA A 118 29.86 -4.79 -13.37
N PRO A 119 31.21 -4.90 -13.29
CA PRO A 119 31.89 -4.59 -12.05
C PRO A 119 31.50 -3.15 -11.72
N SER A 120 30.54 -2.98 -10.82
CA SER A 120 30.14 -1.65 -10.42
C SER A 120 31.35 -1.07 -9.72
N GLU A 121 31.78 0.08 -10.23
CA GLU A 121 32.79 1.00 -9.70
C GLU A 121 32.50 1.46 -8.24
N SER A 122 31.76 0.67 -7.45
CA SER A 122 31.45 0.90 -6.04
C SER A 122 32.62 0.59 -5.11
N SER A 123 33.67 -0.09 -5.59
CA SER A 123 34.90 -0.38 -4.85
C SER A 123 36.03 0.64 -5.07
N LYS A 124 35.92 1.59 -6.02
CA LYS A 124 37.01 2.56 -6.30
C LYS A 124 37.03 3.80 -5.39
N VAL A 125 35.96 4.10 -4.66
CA VAL A 125 35.89 5.34 -3.86
C VAL A 125 36.59 5.23 -2.49
N LEU A 126 37.03 4.03 -2.08
CA LEU A 126 37.68 3.83 -0.77
C LEU A 126 39.21 3.79 -0.80
N GLU A 127 39.87 3.78 -1.97
CA GLU A 127 41.34 3.76 -2.07
C GLU A 127 41.98 5.12 -2.41
N GLU A 128 41.23 6.13 -2.85
CA GLU A 128 41.79 7.47 -3.15
C GLU A 128 41.87 8.43 -1.94
N LYS A 129 41.67 7.93 -0.71
CA LYS A 129 41.85 8.70 0.53
C LYS A 129 42.77 8.03 1.56
N SER A 130 43.86 7.42 1.10
CA SER A 130 45.01 7.08 1.96
C SER A 130 46.27 7.79 1.54
#